data_AF-A0A843LDL1-F1
#
_entry.id   AF-A0A843LDL1-F1
#
_cell.length_a   1.000
_cell.length_b   1.000
_cell.length_c   1.000
_cell.angle_alpha   90.00
_cell.angle_beta   90.00
_cell.angle_gamma   90.00
#
_symmetry.space_group_name_H-M   'P 1'
#
loop_
_entity.id
_entity.type
_entity.pdbx_description
1 polymer ?
#
loop_
_entity_poly.entity_id
_entity_poly.type
_entity_poly.pdbx_seq_one_letter_code
_entity_poly.pdbx_strand_id
1 'polypeptide(L)'
;EIPSSAILSEDFIRAGIRFASFGTNDLVQYTLAIDRNNEHVADMYEPEHPAVLRLIDYAIKACREHEIECSICGQAGSDPAMVAWLVGHGITSVSANIDAVPRIREAVARKERQILLDAARRNA
;
A
#
# COMPACT_ATOMS: atom_id res chain seq x y z
N GLU A 1 10.15 2.52 -2.50
CA GLU A 1 10.51 1.29 -3.24
C GLU A 1 11.63 0.51 -2.56
N ILE A 2 12.67 1.16 -2.03
CA ILE A 2 13.74 0.43 -1.33
C ILE A 2 13.24 -0.02 0.06
N PRO A 3 13.43 -1.29 0.48
CA PRO A 3 12.95 -1.77 1.78
C PRO A 3 13.49 -0.99 2.98
N SER A 4 14.75 -0.55 2.92
CA SER A 4 15.34 0.30 3.96
C SER A 4 14.58 1.61 4.14
N SER A 5 14.02 2.19 3.09
CA SER A 5 13.23 3.43 3.18
C SER A 5 11.91 3.23 3.92
N ALA A 6 11.28 2.06 3.77
CA ALA A 6 10.07 1.74 4.51
C ALA A 6 10.38 1.43 6.00
N ILE A 7 11.48 0.71 6.26
CA ILE A 7 11.97 0.45 7.63
C ILE A 7 12.35 1.75 8.36
N LEU A 8 12.95 2.71 7.66
CA LEU A 8 13.37 3.99 8.22
C LEU A 8 12.34 5.10 7.99
N SER A 9 11.07 4.75 7.79
CA SER A 9 10.01 5.71 7.44
C SER A 9 9.93 6.88 8.43
N GLU A 10 10.01 6.61 9.74
CA GLU A 10 10.05 7.66 10.76
C GLU A 10 11.25 8.62 10.62
N ASP A 11 12.42 8.12 10.23
CA ASP A 11 13.61 8.96 10.08
C ASP A 11 13.48 9.90 8.87
N PHE A 12 12.88 9.41 7.78
CA PHE A 12 12.54 10.27 6.65
C PHE A 12 11.48 11.32 7.04
N ILE A 13 10.49 10.94 7.85
CA ILE A 13 9.48 11.87 8.38
C ILE A 13 10.15 12.95 9.24
N ARG A 14 11.05 12.57 10.15
CA ARG A 14 11.85 13.50 10.97
C ARG A 14 12.75 14.40 10.11
N ALA A 15 13.23 13.92 8.98
CA ALA A 15 13.98 14.71 8.01
C ALA A 15 13.12 15.70 7.20
N GLY A 16 11.79 15.64 7.31
CA GLY A 16 10.88 16.65 6.77
C GLY A 16 10.17 16.27 5.47
N ILE A 17 10.05 14.98 5.13
CA ILE A 17 9.16 14.58 4.02
C ILE A 17 7.71 14.97 4.32
N ARG A 18 6.95 15.31 3.29
CA ARG A 18 5.52 15.65 3.41
C ARG A 18 4.57 14.57 2.92
N PHE A 19 5.10 13.62 2.17
CA PHE A 19 4.37 12.46 1.70
C PHE A 19 5.34 11.31 1.42
N ALA A 20 4.82 10.09 1.43
CA ALA A 20 5.48 8.89 0.95
C ALA A 20 4.62 8.24 -0.14
N SER A 21 5.28 7.62 -1.13
CA SER A 21 4.59 6.85 -2.16
C SER A 21 5.28 5.51 -2.38
N PHE A 22 4.51 4.42 -2.29
CA PHE A 22 5.01 3.08 -2.57
C PHE A 22 5.10 2.84 -4.08
N GLY A 23 6.32 2.86 -4.62
CA GLY A 23 6.65 2.19 -5.88
C GLY A 23 6.60 0.68 -5.69
N THR A 24 5.40 0.10 -5.80
CA THR A 24 5.15 -1.29 -5.35
C THR A 24 5.90 -2.34 -6.15
N ASN A 25 6.08 -2.13 -7.46
CA ASN A 25 6.78 -3.10 -8.32
C ASN A 25 8.18 -3.39 -7.79
N ASP A 26 8.96 -2.33 -7.58
CA ASP A 26 10.34 -2.46 -7.13
C ASP A 26 10.42 -2.78 -5.64
N LEU A 27 9.45 -2.33 -4.84
CA LEU A 27 9.34 -2.76 -3.45
C LEU A 27 9.22 -4.27 -3.32
N VAL A 28 8.37 -4.91 -4.13
CA VAL A 28 8.24 -6.37 -4.14
C VAL A 28 9.54 -7.02 -4.61
N GLN A 29 10.13 -6.54 -5.72
CA GLN A 29 11.38 -7.08 -6.25
C GLN A 29 12.52 -7.05 -5.22
N TYR A 30 12.74 -5.91 -4.58
CA TYR A 30 13.81 -5.76 -3.59
C TYR A 30 13.51 -6.45 -2.26
N THR A 31 12.24 -6.55 -1.85
CA THR A 31 11.87 -7.24 -0.61
C THR A 31 12.02 -8.75 -0.75
N LEU A 32 11.67 -9.31 -1.91
CA LEU A 32 11.70 -10.75 -2.15
C LEU A 32 12.99 -11.22 -2.85
N ALA A 33 13.84 -10.28 -3.28
CA ALA A 33 15.03 -10.53 -4.10
C ALA A 33 14.70 -11.28 -5.42
N ILE A 34 13.66 -10.82 -6.11
CA ILE A 34 13.15 -11.42 -7.36
C ILE A 34 13.14 -10.36 -8.46
N ASP A 35 13.78 -10.66 -9.58
CA ASP A 35 13.64 -9.87 -10.81
C ASP A 35 12.43 -10.36 -11.61
N ARG A 36 11.38 -9.54 -11.69
CA ARG A 36 10.13 -9.91 -12.38
C ARG A 36 10.27 -10.01 -13.90
N ASN A 37 11.36 -9.50 -14.46
CA ASN A 37 11.66 -9.60 -15.89
C ASN A 37 12.50 -10.85 -16.21
N ASN A 38 12.97 -11.57 -15.19
CA ASN A 38 13.68 -12.83 -15.37
C ASN A 38 12.69 -14.00 -15.35
N GLU A 39 12.43 -14.58 -16.52
CA GLU A 39 11.47 -15.67 -16.72
C GLU A 39 11.71 -16.90 -15.82
N HIS A 40 12.94 -17.09 -15.32
CA HIS A 40 13.26 -18.21 -14.43
C HIS A 40 12.75 -18.04 -12.99
N VAL A 41 12.38 -16.82 -12.60
CA VAL A 41 11.95 -16.50 -11.22
C VAL A 41 10.72 -15.60 -11.14
N ALA A 42 10.19 -15.15 -12.29
CA ALA A 42 9.07 -14.23 -12.36
C ALA A 42 7.77 -14.78 -11.74
N ASP A 43 7.61 -16.11 -11.70
CA ASP A 43 6.48 -16.80 -11.07
C ASP A 43 6.47 -16.68 -9.54
N MET A 44 7.63 -16.38 -8.93
CA MET A 44 7.74 -16.11 -7.50
C MET A 44 7.42 -14.65 -7.12
N TYR A 45 7.20 -13.76 -8.09
CA TYR A 45 6.84 -12.36 -7.82
C TYR A 45 5.44 -12.28 -7.21
N GLU A 46 5.36 -11.97 -5.92
CA GLU A 46 4.09 -11.97 -5.18
C GLU A 46 3.87 -10.65 -4.42
N PRO A 47 3.04 -9.73 -4.95
CA PRO A 47 2.72 -8.46 -4.28
C PRO A 47 2.04 -8.61 -2.92
N GLU A 48 1.30 -9.69 -2.73
CA GLU A 48 0.58 -9.99 -1.48
C GLU A 48 1.43 -10.78 -0.48
N HIS A 49 2.73 -10.98 -0.77
CA HIS A 49 3.62 -11.72 0.11
C HIS A 49 3.64 -11.08 1.51
N PRO A 50 3.53 -11.86 2.61
CA PRO A 50 3.42 -11.31 3.96
C PRO A 50 4.53 -10.34 4.35
N ALA A 51 5.76 -10.54 3.86
CA ALA A 51 6.87 -9.60 4.11
C ALA A 51 6.64 -8.23 3.46
N VAL A 52 6.10 -8.19 2.23
CA VAL A 52 5.79 -6.95 1.51
C VAL A 52 4.64 -6.23 2.22
N LEU A 53 3.56 -6.95 2.53
CA LEU A 53 2.39 -6.38 3.23
C LEU A 53 2.78 -5.81 4.60
N ARG A 54 3.60 -6.52 5.39
CA ARG A 54 4.10 -6.01 6.68
C ARG A 54 4.92 -4.74 6.53
N LEU A 55 5.76 -4.68 5.50
CA LEU A 55 6.61 -3.52 5.24
C LEU A 55 5.78 -2.29 4.84
N ILE A 56 4.76 -2.49 4.00
CA ILE A 56 3.80 -1.46 3.63
C ILE A 56 3.00 -1.00 4.86
N ASP A 57 2.42 -1.92 5.63
CA ASP A 57 1.64 -1.60 6.84
C ASP A 57 2.49 -0.83 7.88
N TYR A 58 3.73 -1.25 8.09
CA TYR A 58 4.66 -0.53 8.98
C TYR A 58 4.85 0.93 8.56
N ALA A 59 5.15 1.17 7.29
CA ALA A 59 5.33 2.53 6.78
C ALA A 59 4.02 3.34 6.75
N ILE A 60 2.86 2.73 6.47
CA ILE A 60 1.55 3.39 6.56
C ILE A 60 1.28 3.84 7.99
N LYS A 61 1.54 2.99 8.99
CA LYS A 61 1.36 3.33 10.41
C LYS A 61 2.22 4.52 10.82
N ALA A 62 3.51 4.49 10.48
CA ALA A 62 4.42 5.60 10.76
C ALA A 62 3.93 6.90 10.11
N CYS A 63 3.53 6.86 8.83
CA CYS A 63 2.99 8.05 8.15
C CYS A 63 1.72 8.57 8.83
N ARG A 64 0.78 7.68 9.20
CA ARG A 64 -0.48 8.05 9.83
C ARG A 64 -0.29 8.67 11.21
N GLU A 65 0.63 8.15 12.02
CA GLU A 65 0.96 8.70 13.34
C GLU A 65 1.52 10.12 13.28
N HIS A 66 2.11 10.49 12.15
CA HIS A 66 2.69 11.81 11.90
C HIS A 66 1.91 12.68 10.91
N GLU A 67 0.68 12.29 10.55
CA GLU A 67 -0.19 13.00 9.60
C GLU A 67 0.47 13.23 8.22
N ILE A 68 1.35 12.31 7.80
CA ILE A 68 2.01 12.32 6.50
C ILE A 68 1.16 11.56 5.50
N GLU A 69 0.97 12.15 4.31
CA GLU A 69 0.26 11.47 3.23
C GLU A 69 1.03 10.21 2.81
N CYS A 70 0.36 9.07 2.76
CA CYS A 70 0.92 7.82 2.29
C CYS A 70 0.12 7.33 1.10
N SER A 71 0.78 7.16 -0.03
CA SER A 71 0.16 6.74 -1.29
C SER A 71 0.77 5.47 -1.86
N ILE A 72 0.08 4.83 -2.79
CA ILE A 72 0.61 3.72 -3.59
C ILE A 72 0.50 4.05 -5.08
N CYS A 73 1.50 3.63 -5.86
CA CYS A 73 1.49 3.77 -7.30
C CYS A 73 1.92 2.46 -8.00
N GLY A 74 1.59 2.37 -9.29
CA GLY A 74 1.86 1.20 -10.11
C GLY A 74 0.69 0.21 -10.14
N GLN A 75 0.99 -1.03 -10.54
CA GLN A 75 -0.03 -2.03 -10.84
C GLN A 75 -0.84 -2.42 -9.59
N ALA A 76 -0.20 -2.47 -8.42
CA ALA A 76 -0.87 -2.78 -7.16
C ALA A 76 -1.96 -1.75 -6.78
N GLY A 77 -1.80 -0.47 -7.15
CA GLY A 77 -2.82 0.57 -6.99
C GLY A 77 -4.02 0.42 -7.93
N SER A 78 -3.92 -0.48 -8.91
CA SER A 78 -4.98 -0.80 -9.88
C SER A 78 -5.66 -2.16 -9.60
N ASP A 79 -5.31 -2.81 -8.48
CA ASP A 79 -5.96 -4.04 -8.00
C ASP A 79 -6.98 -3.73 -6.88
N PRO A 80 -8.28 -4.05 -7.07
CA PRO A 80 -9.31 -3.82 -6.06
C PRO A 80 -9.08 -4.52 -4.70
N ALA A 81 -8.51 -5.73 -4.69
CA ALA A 81 -8.26 -6.49 -3.47
C ALA A 81 -7.13 -5.85 -2.66
N MET A 82 -6.02 -5.50 -3.33
CA MET A 82 -4.93 -4.76 -2.72
C MET A 82 -5.42 -3.40 -2.19
N VAL A 83 -6.20 -2.64 -2.96
CA VAL A 83 -6.72 -1.34 -2.50
C VAL A 83 -7.65 -1.50 -1.30
N ALA A 84 -8.54 -2.49 -1.29
CA ALA A 84 -9.38 -2.76 -0.13
C ALA A 84 -8.55 -3.13 1.12
N TRP A 85 -7.44 -3.84 0.94
CA TRP A 85 -6.49 -4.11 2.02
C TRP A 85 -5.84 -2.80 2.51
N LEU A 86 -5.30 -1.97 1.62
CA LEU A 86 -4.63 -0.72 1.94
C LEU A 86 -5.54 0.28 2.66
N VAL A 87 -6.79 0.43 2.20
CA VAL A 87 -7.80 1.25 2.88
C VAL A 87 -8.05 0.75 4.30
N GLY A 88 -8.11 -0.57 4.50
CA GLY A 88 -8.21 -1.17 5.83
C GLY A 88 -7.02 -0.88 6.75
N HIS A 89 -5.84 -0.62 6.17
CA HIS A 89 -4.61 -0.30 6.92
C HIS A 89 -4.37 1.21 7.03
N GLY A 90 -5.21 2.03 6.42
CA GLY A 90 -5.20 3.49 6.57
C GLY A 90 -4.31 4.23 5.57
N ILE A 91 -4.17 3.73 4.34
CA ILE A 91 -3.60 4.52 3.24
C ILE A 91 -4.45 5.77 2.99
N THR A 92 -3.82 6.87 2.56
CA THR A 92 -4.53 8.15 2.36
C THR A 92 -4.75 8.48 0.88
N SER A 93 -4.00 7.85 -0.03
CA SER A 93 -4.08 8.13 -1.47
C SER A 93 -3.74 6.89 -2.31
N VAL A 94 -4.42 6.74 -3.46
CA VAL A 94 -4.23 5.62 -4.38
C VAL A 94 -4.11 6.15 -5.80
N SER A 95 -2.99 5.86 -6.47
CA SER A 95 -2.79 6.14 -7.88
C SER A 95 -3.04 4.87 -8.70
N ALA A 96 -4.05 4.89 -9.56
CA ALA A 96 -4.46 3.78 -10.41
C ALA A 96 -4.35 4.14 -11.90
N ASN A 97 -4.27 3.13 -12.76
CA ASN A 97 -4.42 3.31 -14.21
C ASN A 97 -5.83 3.83 -14.53
N ILE A 98 -5.95 4.66 -15.57
CA ILE A 98 -7.19 5.37 -15.91
C ILE A 98 -8.39 4.43 -16.14
N ASP A 99 -8.14 3.25 -16.72
CA ASP A 99 -9.12 2.19 -16.98
C ASP A 99 -9.53 1.44 -15.71
N ALA A 100 -8.69 1.45 -14.67
CA ALA A 100 -8.97 0.85 -13.37
C ALA A 100 -9.69 1.82 -12.41
N VAL A 101 -9.58 3.14 -12.59
CA VAL A 101 -10.14 4.18 -11.70
C VAL A 101 -11.61 3.89 -11.29
N PRO A 102 -12.55 3.54 -12.19
CA PRO A 102 -13.93 3.27 -11.79
C PRO A 102 -14.05 2.12 -10.76
N ARG A 103 -13.34 1.02 -11.01
CA ARG A 103 -13.35 -0.17 -10.14
C ARG A 103 -12.64 0.10 -8.80
N ILE A 104 -11.56 0.88 -8.83
CA ILE A 104 -10.82 1.27 -7.64
C ILE A 104 -11.63 2.20 -6.74
N ARG A 105 -12.32 3.20 -7.31
CA ARG A 105 -13.25 4.04 -6.54
C ARG A 105 -14.35 3.23 -5.85
N GLU A 106 -14.89 2.23 -6.55
CA GLU A 106 -15.89 1.34 -5.96
C GLU A 106 -15.31 0.48 -4.82
N ALA A 107 -14.11 -0.06 -4.99
CA ALA A 107 -13.42 -0.83 -3.95
C ALA A 107 -13.18 -0.01 -2.68
N VAL A 108 -12.69 1.23 -2.84
CA VAL A 108 -12.51 2.19 -1.73
C VAL A 108 -13.85 2.44 -1.03
N ALA A 109 -14.88 2.86 -1.77
CA ALA A 109 -16.18 3.19 -1.20
C ALA A 109 -16.82 2.01 -0.45
N ARG A 110 -16.71 0.79 -1.01
CA ARG A 110 -17.20 -0.43 -0.35
C ARG A 110 -16.45 -0.69 0.95
N LYS A 111 -15.12 -0.56 0.95
CA LYS A 111 -14.30 -0.83 2.13
C LYS A 111 -14.51 0.20 3.24
N GLU A 112 -14.55 1.49 2.90
CA GLU A 112 -14.85 2.57 3.85
C GLU A 112 -16.23 2.37 4.48
N ARG A 113 -17.24 2.03 3.68
CA ARG A 113 -18.58 1.71 4.19
C ARG A 113 -18.55 0.53 5.16
N GLN A 114 -17.80 -0.52 4.85
CA GLN A 114 -17.64 -1.67 5.75
C GLN A 114 -17.04 -1.23 7.09
N ILE A 115 -15.96 -0.45 7.07
CA ILE A 115 -15.30 0.07 8.28
C ILE A 115 -16.29 0.87 9.15
N LEU A 116 -17.08 1.75 8.54
CA LEU A 116 -18.09 2.55 9.24
C LEU A 116 -19.19 1.69 9.86
N LEU A 117 -19.70 0.69 9.14
CA LEU A 117 -20.72 -0.24 9.65
C LEU A 117 -20.18 -1.08 10.81
N ASP A 118 -18.95 -1.56 10.71
CA ASP A 118 -18.31 -2.34 11.77
C ASP A 118 -18.01 -1.49 13.01
N ALA A 119 -17.71 -0.20 12.84
CA ALA A 119 -17.61 0.74 13.95
C ALA A 119 -18.97 0.98 14.62
N ALA A 120 -20.03 1.19 13.84
CA ALA A 120 -21.39 1.39 14.36
C ALA A 120 -21.90 0.17 15.15
N ARG A 121 -21.62 -1.05 14.67
CA ARG A 121 -22.00 -2.30 15.35
C ARG A 121 -21.25 -2.55 16.67
N ARG A 122 -20.00 -2.11 16.77
CA ARG A 122 -19.21 -2.25 18.01
C ARG A 122 -19.64 -1.27 19.10
N ASN A 123 -20.27 -0.16 18.71
CA ASN A 123 -20.74 0.88 19.62
C ASN A 123 -22.23 0.76 19.97
N ALA A 124 -22.91 -0.27 19.47
CA ALA A 124 -24.31 -0.60 19.77
C ALA A 124 -24.38 -1.70 20.83
#